data_AF-A0A842VS57-F1
#
_entry.id   AF-A0A842VS57-F1
#
_cell.length_a   1.000
_cell.length_b   1.000
_cell.length_c   1.000
_cell.angle_alpha   90.00
_cell.angle_beta   90.00
_cell.angle_gamma   90.00
#
_symmetry.space_group_name_H-M   'P 1'
#
loop_
_entity.id
_entity.type
_entity.pdbx_description
1 polymer ?
#
loop_
_entity_poly.entity_id
_entity_poly.type
_entity_poly.pdbx_seq_one_letter_code
_entity_poly.pdbx_strand_id
1 'polypeptide(L)'
;MFDPQDNKIHFINIASDDLSLFDWKPPRSFKSFLLDLNIVKKNEINDIFFHINKGNMKIVYIRKNNLIYTAGASKEIQYQILEAMLEYLDQRFNEIYDVNTILSYGNTNAAIFKAFKSEVEEMFENFKELDLIKKVSVFCRGCNKTLPLFIKKSVINTATSFPVPIVYNHSGHAIVCYVDKNFVVRGVELVNITG
;
A
#
# COMPACT_ATOMS: atom_id res chain seq x y z
N MET A 1 -11.67 -11.00 8.55
CA MET A 1 -11.07 -9.64 8.54
C MET A 1 -9.64 -9.81 8.03
N PHE A 2 -9.06 -8.90 7.25
CA PHE A 2 -7.65 -9.04 6.86
C PHE A 2 -6.79 -8.97 8.13
N ASP A 3 -5.85 -9.90 8.26
CA ASP A 3 -4.87 -9.92 9.32
C ASP A 3 -3.48 -9.84 8.68
N PRO A 4 -2.74 -8.73 8.84
CA PRO A 4 -1.40 -8.60 8.28
C PRO A 4 -0.43 -9.68 8.78
N GLN A 5 -0.71 -10.29 9.93
CA GLN A 5 0.12 -11.34 10.54
C GLN A 5 0.09 -12.69 9.79
N ASP A 6 -0.78 -12.85 8.79
CA ASP A 6 -0.91 -14.07 7.96
C ASP A 6 0.34 -14.39 7.07
N ASN A 7 1.51 -13.78 7.28
CA ASN A 7 2.72 -13.91 6.45
C ASN A 7 2.52 -13.58 4.96
N LYS A 8 1.52 -12.77 4.64
CA LYS A 8 1.21 -12.38 3.26
C LYS A 8 1.93 -11.10 2.81
N ILE A 9 2.51 -10.35 3.75
CA ILE A 9 3.41 -9.22 3.45
C ILE A 9 4.83 -9.77 3.32
N HIS A 10 5.51 -9.43 2.23
CA HIS A 10 6.83 -9.94 1.89
C HIS A 10 7.95 -8.98 2.25
N PHE A 11 7.72 -7.68 2.07
CA PHE A 11 8.65 -6.62 2.48
C PHE A 11 7.93 -5.27 2.57
N ILE A 12 8.52 -4.38 3.35
CA ILE A 12 8.26 -2.94 3.31
C ILE A 12 9.62 -2.26 3.18
N ASN A 13 9.69 -1.23 2.34
CA ASN A 13 10.89 -0.44 2.12
C ASN A 13 10.54 1.05 2.13
N ILE A 14 11.41 1.84 2.74
CA ILE A 14 11.41 3.30 2.66
C ILE A 14 12.79 3.69 2.13
N ALA A 15 12.83 4.40 1.02
CA ALA A 15 14.08 4.79 0.38
C ALA A 15 14.04 6.24 -0.08
N SER A 16 15.21 6.86 -0.15
CA SER A 16 15.44 7.98 -1.06
C SER A 16 15.88 7.46 -2.43
N ASP A 17 16.10 8.37 -3.38
CA ASP A 17 16.65 8.02 -4.68
C ASP A 17 17.98 7.26 -4.56
N ASP A 18 18.86 7.72 -3.69
CA ASP A 18 20.22 7.19 -3.59
C ASP A 18 20.31 5.97 -2.69
N LEU A 19 19.55 5.92 -1.59
CA LEU A 19 19.76 4.90 -0.56
C LEU A 19 18.46 4.35 0.05
N SER A 20 18.50 3.08 0.44
CA SER A 20 17.46 2.47 1.27
C SER A 20 17.61 2.96 2.70
N LEU A 21 16.60 3.65 3.22
CA LEU A 21 16.61 4.18 4.59
C LEU A 21 16.18 3.11 5.57
N PHE A 22 15.15 2.34 5.19
CA PHE A 22 14.57 1.31 6.03
C PHE A 22 14.10 0.12 5.20
N ASP A 23 14.39 -1.06 5.70
CA ASP A 23 13.97 -2.34 5.13
C ASP A 23 13.37 -3.22 6.21
N TRP A 24 12.11 -3.62 6.01
CA TRP A 24 11.45 -4.64 6.81
C TRP A 24 11.17 -5.87 5.98
N LYS A 25 11.45 -7.04 6.56
CA LYS A 25 11.10 -8.35 6.00
C LYS A 25 10.69 -9.29 7.14
N PRO A 26 9.84 -10.30 6.85
CA PRO A 26 9.55 -11.35 7.82
C PRO A 26 10.83 -12.04 8.28
N PRO A 27 10.94 -12.48 9.56
CA PRO A 27 12.17 -13.04 10.16
C PRO A 27 12.81 -14.22 9.42
N ARG A 28 12.07 -14.90 8.54
CA ARG A 28 12.53 -16.07 7.76
C ARG A 28 12.56 -15.83 6.25
N SER A 29 12.49 -14.58 5.81
CA SER A 29 12.51 -14.23 4.39
C SER A 29 13.95 -14.02 3.89
N PHE A 30 14.44 -14.94 3.06
CA PHE A 30 15.72 -14.80 2.35
C PHE A 30 15.59 -14.09 1.01
N LYS A 31 14.37 -13.67 0.61
CA LYS A 31 14.14 -13.04 -0.68
C LYS A 31 14.82 -11.66 -0.73
N SER A 32 15.60 -11.45 -1.79
CA SER A 32 16.10 -10.12 -2.16
C SER A 32 15.09 -9.44 -3.07
N PHE A 33 14.87 -8.15 -2.84
CA PHE A 33 13.98 -7.30 -3.64
C PHE A 33 14.73 -6.13 -4.27
N LEU A 34 16.07 -6.19 -4.33
CA LEU A 34 16.90 -5.08 -4.81
C LEU A 34 16.54 -4.64 -6.24
N LEU A 35 16.31 -5.61 -7.14
CA LEU A 35 15.89 -5.33 -8.53
C LEU A 35 14.52 -4.65 -8.57
N ASP A 36 13.60 -5.07 -7.70
CA ASP A 36 12.26 -4.48 -7.61
C ASP A 36 12.32 -3.02 -7.15
N LEU A 37 13.12 -2.75 -6.12
CA LEU A 37 13.33 -1.41 -5.61
C LEU A 37 14.00 -0.50 -6.65
N ASN A 38 14.95 -1.03 -7.44
CA ASN A 38 15.57 -0.27 -8.52
C ASN A 38 14.59 0.10 -9.65
N ILE A 39 13.58 -0.73 -9.92
CA ILE A 39 12.52 -0.40 -10.89
C ILE A 39 11.64 0.72 -10.31
N VAL A 40 11.24 0.57 -9.05
CA VAL A 40 10.39 1.55 -8.35
C VAL A 40 11.05 2.93 -8.28
N LYS A 41 12.36 2.99 -8.00
CA LYS A 41 13.15 4.24 -7.92
C LYS A 41 13.16 5.06 -9.21
N LYS A 42 12.99 4.43 -10.37
CA LYS A 42 12.96 5.13 -11.67
C LYS A 42 11.70 5.95 -11.90
N ASN A 43 10.67 5.77 -11.08
CA ASN A 43 9.44 6.54 -11.20
C ASN A 43 9.59 7.88 -10.45
N GLU A 44 9.47 8.98 -11.18
CA GLU A 44 9.62 10.35 -10.66
C GLU A 44 8.27 10.99 -10.26
N ILE A 45 7.14 10.31 -10.52
CA ILE A 45 5.80 10.85 -10.27
C ILE A 45 5.49 10.79 -8.77
N ASN A 46 5.17 11.95 -8.20
CA ASN A 46 4.81 12.11 -6.79
C ASN A 46 3.31 11.95 -6.55
N ASP A 47 2.96 11.58 -5.30
CA ASP A 47 1.61 11.55 -4.73
C ASP A 47 0.58 10.66 -5.45
N ILE A 48 1.08 9.70 -6.25
CA ILE A 48 0.27 8.71 -6.95
C ILE A 48 0.76 7.31 -6.61
N PHE A 49 -0.19 6.42 -6.30
CA PHE A 49 0.10 5.00 -6.11
C PHE A 49 0.27 4.29 -7.43
N PHE A 50 1.35 3.52 -7.52
CA PHE A 50 1.62 2.63 -8.64
C PHE A 50 1.59 1.18 -8.19
N HIS A 51 1.10 0.32 -9.08
CA HIS A 51 0.95 -1.12 -8.83
C HIS A 51 1.76 -1.92 -9.84
N ILE A 52 2.55 -2.89 -9.35
CA ILE A 52 3.27 -3.85 -10.19
C ILE A 52 2.78 -5.26 -9.84
N ASN A 53 2.41 -6.03 -10.86
CA ASN A 53 2.04 -7.44 -10.71
C ASN A 53 3.18 -8.34 -11.21
N LYS A 54 3.86 -9.04 -10.29
CA LYS A 54 5.00 -9.94 -10.61
C LYS A 54 4.63 -11.38 -10.32
N GLY A 55 3.82 -12.01 -11.17
CA GLY A 55 3.66 -13.48 -11.25
C GLY A 55 3.14 -14.21 -10.00
N ASN A 56 3.90 -14.21 -8.91
CA ASN A 56 3.56 -14.75 -7.59
C ASN A 56 3.36 -13.68 -6.50
N MET A 57 3.67 -12.42 -6.79
CA MET A 57 3.53 -11.31 -5.85
C MET A 57 3.03 -10.05 -6.54
N LYS A 58 2.68 -9.05 -5.74
CA LYS A 58 2.39 -7.71 -6.21
C LYS A 58 3.14 -6.69 -5.36
N ILE A 59 3.38 -5.52 -5.93
CA ILE A 59 4.09 -4.41 -5.31
C ILE A 59 3.22 -3.17 -5.45
N VAL A 60 3.13 -2.41 -4.37
CA VAL A 60 2.56 -1.07 -4.35
C VAL A 60 3.66 -0.12 -3.93
N TYR A 61 3.74 1.03 -4.59
CA TYR A 61 4.62 2.10 -4.15
C TYR A 61 4.00 3.47 -4.41
N ILE A 62 4.49 4.44 -3.65
CA ILE A 62 4.19 5.86 -3.81
C ILE A 62 5.48 6.64 -3.54
N ARG A 63 5.74 7.65 -4.36
CA ARG A 63 6.76 8.66 -4.07
C ARG A 63 6.06 9.84 -3.39
N LYS A 64 6.59 10.27 -2.25
CA LYS A 64 6.16 11.46 -1.53
C LYS A 64 7.39 12.29 -1.22
N ASN A 65 7.45 13.50 -1.77
CA ASN A 65 8.63 14.37 -1.67
C ASN A 65 9.90 13.63 -2.17
N ASN A 66 10.92 13.52 -1.32
CA ASN A 66 12.20 12.85 -1.56
C ASN A 66 12.21 11.37 -1.15
N LEU A 67 11.05 10.82 -0.74
CA LEU A 67 10.94 9.46 -0.23
C LEU A 67 10.05 8.59 -1.10
N ILE A 68 10.37 7.32 -1.12
CA ILE A 68 9.65 6.28 -1.85
C ILE A 68 9.28 5.20 -0.86
N TYR A 69 7.98 5.01 -0.70
CA TYR A 69 7.39 4.01 0.18
C TYR A 69 6.94 2.84 -0.66
N THR A 70 7.40 1.64 -0.35
CA THR A 70 7.13 0.43 -1.14
C THR A 70 6.70 -0.71 -0.23
N ALA A 71 5.65 -1.43 -0.63
CA ALA A 71 5.22 -2.67 0.01
C ALA A 71 5.03 -3.77 -1.03
N GLY A 72 5.59 -4.94 -0.75
CA GLY A 72 5.37 -6.17 -1.53
C GLY A 72 4.55 -7.18 -0.74
N ALA A 73 3.60 -7.84 -1.41
CA ALA A 73 2.75 -8.84 -0.78
C ALA A 73 2.29 -9.93 -1.76
N SER A 74 1.68 -10.98 -1.20
CA SER A 74 1.01 -12.03 -1.97
C SER A 74 -0.19 -11.47 -2.78
N LYS A 75 -0.58 -12.20 -3.83
CA LYS A 75 -1.62 -11.77 -4.77
C LYS A 75 -3.02 -11.65 -4.16
N GLU A 76 -3.28 -12.34 -3.06
CA GLU A 76 -4.59 -12.34 -2.40
C GLU A 76 -4.86 -11.05 -1.62
N ILE A 77 -3.81 -10.29 -1.31
CA ILE A 77 -3.97 -9.00 -0.63
C ILE A 77 -4.57 -8.01 -1.62
N GLN A 78 -5.42 -7.08 -1.16
CA GLN A 78 -5.96 -6.02 -2.02
C GLN A 78 -5.01 -4.83 -2.06
N TYR A 79 -4.94 -4.10 -3.19
CA TYR A 79 -4.01 -2.96 -3.30
C TYR A 79 -4.31 -1.88 -2.26
N GLN A 80 -5.60 -1.58 -2.06
CA GLN A 80 -6.11 -0.64 -1.06
C GLN A 80 -5.58 -0.88 0.36
N ILE A 81 -5.34 -2.15 0.75
CA ILE A 81 -4.77 -2.48 2.06
C ILE A 81 -3.30 -2.02 2.13
N LEU A 82 -2.51 -2.32 1.09
CA LEU A 82 -1.10 -1.95 1.03
C LEU A 82 -0.95 -0.43 0.95
N GLU A 83 -1.79 0.24 0.16
CA GLU A 83 -1.81 1.70 0.07
C GLU A 83 -2.09 2.33 1.43
N ALA A 84 -3.10 1.84 2.16
CA ALA A 84 -3.43 2.34 3.49
C ALA A 84 -2.27 2.14 4.49
N MET A 85 -1.59 1.00 4.43
CA MET A 85 -0.39 0.75 5.25
C MET A 85 0.74 1.74 4.93
N LEU A 86 1.01 1.98 3.64
CA LEU A 86 2.06 2.91 3.24
C LEU A 86 1.74 4.36 3.63
N GLU A 87 0.48 4.79 3.55
CA GLU A 87 0.06 6.11 4.04
C GLU A 87 0.27 6.26 5.55
N TYR A 88 -0.08 5.23 6.32
CA TYR A 88 0.16 5.23 7.77
C TYR A 88 1.66 5.29 8.10
N LEU A 89 2.47 4.45 7.46
CA LEU A 89 3.91 4.42 7.70
C LEU A 89 4.60 5.70 7.25
N ASP A 90 4.14 6.34 6.19
CA ASP A 90 4.60 7.67 5.79
C ASP A 90 4.40 8.71 6.90
N GLN A 91 3.19 8.77 7.48
CA GLN A 91 2.91 9.67 8.59
C GLN A 91 3.83 9.39 9.78
N ARG A 92 3.88 8.13 10.24
CA ARG A 92 4.70 7.72 11.40
C ARG A 92 6.19 7.97 11.17
N PHE A 93 6.69 7.71 9.97
CA PHE A 93 8.11 7.89 9.66
C PHE A 93 8.52 9.36 9.74
N ASN A 94 7.71 10.27 9.20
CA ASN A 94 7.97 11.71 9.25
C ASN A 94 7.68 12.33 10.63
N GLU A 95 6.83 11.71 11.46
CA GLU A 95 6.63 12.12 12.86
C GLU A 95 7.84 11.79 13.74
N ILE A 96 8.47 10.64 13.51
CA ILE A 96 9.61 10.15 14.32
C ILE A 96 10.92 10.76 13.84
N TYR A 97 11.08 10.91 12.52
CA TYR A 97 12.32 11.35 11.91
C TYR A 97 12.10 12.64 11.14
N ASP A 98 12.88 13.68 11.47
CA ASP A 98 13.04 14.83 10.57
C ASP A 98 13.94 14.42 9.40
N VAL A 99 13.34 13.74 8.43
CA VAL A 99 14.08 13.09 7.33
C VAL A 99 14.85 14.11 6.49
N ASN A 100 14.26 15.29 6.26
CA ASN A 100 14.92 16.35 5.48
C ASN A 100 16.19 16.83 6.18
N THR A 101 16.11 17.09 7.49
CA THR A 101 17.28 17.46 8.28
C THR A 101 18.31 16.34 8.32
N ILE A 102 17.89 15.09 8.57
CA ILE A 102 18.78 13.93 8.66
C ILE A 102 19.53 13.68 7.34
N LEU A 103 18.85 13.80 6.19
CA LEU A 103 19.45 13.61 4.86
C LEU A 103 20.37 14.78 4.45
N SER A 104 20.16 15.98 5.00
CA SER A 104 21.00 17.15 4.68
C SER A 104 22.45 17.02 5.17
N TYR A 105 22.72 16.17 6.16
CA TYR A 105 24.06 16.01 6.76
C TYR A 105 25.06 15.21 5.88
N GLY A 106 24.65 14.72 4.70
CA GLY A 106 25.52 14.10 3.69
C GLY A 106 26.12 12.72 4.05
N ASN A 107 26.26 12.40 5.34
CA ASN A 107 26.81 11.14 5.85
C ASN A 107 25.76 10.30 6.59
N THR A 108 24.51 10.34 6.15
CA THR A 108 23.39 9.66 6.82
C THR A 108 23.59 8.13 6.80
N ASN A 109 23.61 7.52 7.97
CA ASN A 109 23.66 6.07 8.11
C ASN A 109 22.23 5.52 8.29
N ALA A 110 21.83 4.58 7.41
CA ALA A 110 20.54 3.89 7.49
C ALA A 110 20.30 3.18 8.83
N ALA A 111 21.35 2.92 9.61
CA ALA A 111 21.24 2.37 10.97
C ALA A 111 20.34 3.20 11.91
N ILE A 112 20.22 4.50 11.69
CA ILE A 112 19.37 5.39 12.50
C ILE A 112 17.89 5.01 12.40
N PHE A 113 17.46 4.49 11.24
CA PHE A 113 16.07 4.12 10.97
C PHE A 113 15.73 2.69 11.41
N LYS A 114 16.70 1.90 11.90
CA LYS A 114 16.44 0.50 12.30
C LYS A 114 15.38 0.36 13.38
N ALA A 115 15.26 1.35 14.27
CA ALA A 115 14.27 1.36 15.34
C ALA A 115 12.84 1.41 14.80
N PHE A 116 12.61 1.94 13.59
CA PHE A 116 11.29 1.99 12.94
C PHE A 116 10.66 0.61 12.71
N LYS A 117 11.45 -0.46 12.85
CA LYS A 117 10.93 -1.83 12.82
C LYS A 117 9.79 -2.04 13.83
N SER A 118 9.88 -1.47 15.03
CA SER A 118 8.82 -1.62 16.04
C SER A 118 7.50 -1.00 15.59
N GLU A 119 7.53 0.14 14.89
CA GLU A 119 6.34 0.80 14.36
C GLU A 119 5.63 -0.05 13.30
N VAL A 120 6.41 -0.74 12.46
CA VAL A 120 5.85 -1.67 11.46
C VAL A 120 5.23 -2.89 12.13
N GLU A 121 5.88 -3.45 13.15
CA GLU A 121 5.37 -4.60 13.89
C GLU A 121 4.11 -4.23 14.69
N GLU A 122 4.11 -3.08 15.36
CA GLU A 122 2.93 -2.53 16.07
C GLU A 122 1.78 -2.25 15.11
N MET A 123 2.04 -1.68 13.93
CA MET A 123 1.01 -1.49 12.90
C MET A 123 0.36 -2.81 12.51
N PHE A 124 1.13 -3.91 12.43
CA PHE A 124 0.57 -5.22 12.10
C PHE A 124 -0.26 -5.81 13.23
N GLU A 125 0.18 -5.66 14.48
CA GLU A 125 -0.55 -6.11 15.68
C GLU A 125 -1.88 -5.36 15.83
N ASN A 126 -1.86 -4.04 15.65
CA ASN A 126 -2.97 -3.16 15.95
C ASN A 126 -3.74 -2.70 14.70
N PHE A 127 -3.50 -3.34 13.54
CA PHE A 127 -4.04 -2.90 12.24
C PHE A 127 -5.57 -2.71 12.23
N LYS A 128 -6.27 -3.52 13.02
CA LYS A 128 -7.72 -3.49 13.16
C LYS A 128 -8.19 -2.23 13.90
N GLU A 129 -7.43 -1.78 14.89
CA GLU A 129 -7.72 -0.59 15.71
C GLU A 129 -7.34 0.71 15.00
N LEU A 130 -6.34 0.67 14.10
CA LEU A 130 -5.96 1.83 13.29
C LEU A 130 -7.07 2.31 12.34
N ASP A 131 -8.07 1.46 12.08
CA ASP A 131 -9.30 1.82 11.35
C ASP A 131 -9.04 2.48 9.98
N LEU A 132 -7.95 2.07 9.31
CA LEU A 132 -7.46 2.66 8.05
C LEU A 132 -8.29 2.27 6.83
N ILE A 133 -9.00 1.14 6.90
CA ILE A 133 -9.76 0.57 5.79
C ILE A 133 -11.19 0.25 6.22
N LYS A 134 -12.13 0.35 5.29
CA LYS A 134 -13.49 -0.14 5.45
C LYS A 134 -13.74 -1.32 4.52
N LYS A 135 -14.32 -2.39 5.07
CA LYS A 135 -14.79 -3.53 4.29
C LYS A 135 -16.21 -3.25 3.78
N VAL A 136 -16.42 -3.42 2.49
CA VAL A 136 -17.73 -3.39 1.82
C VAL A 136 -17.95 -4.68 1.02
N SER A 137 -19.19 -4.95 0.65
CA SER A 137 -19.57 -6.11 -0.16
C SER A 137 -19.85 -5.66 -1.60
N VAL A 138 -19.21 -6.30 -2.58
CA VAL A 138 -19.38 -5.99 -4.00
C VAL A 138 -19.77 -7.25 -4.77
N PHE A 139 -20.75 -7.15 -5.66
CA PHE A 139 -21.19 -8.28 -6.46
C PHE A 139 -20.44 -8.31 -7.79
N CYS A 140 -19.67 -9.36 -8.04
CA CYS A 140 -19.06 -9.59 -9.34
C CYS A 140 -19.98 -10.42 -10.22
N ARG A 141 -20.50 -9.82 -11.29
CA ARG A 141 -21.34 -10.51 -12.29
C ARG A 141 -20.58 -11.64 -13.00
N GLY A 142 -19.30 -11.41 -13.34
CA GLY A 142 -18.48 -12.42 -14.03
C GLY A 142 -18.25 -13.70 -13.22
N CYS A 143 -18.20 -13.61 -11.89
CA CYS A 143 -18.09 -14.80 -11.02
C CYS A 143 -19.40 -15.22 -10.36
N ASN A 144 -20.49 -14.48 -10.58
CA ASN A 144 -21.78 -14.66 -9.91
C ASN A 144 -21.67 -14.79 -8.37
N LYS A 145 -20.84 -13.94 -7.73
CA LYS A 145 -20.60 -13.98 -6.28
C LYS A 145 -20.36 -12.61 -5.66
N THR A 146 -20.74 -12.49 -4.39
CA THR A 146 -20.41 -11.33 -3.56
C THR A 146 -19.01 -11.49 -2.97
N LEU A 147 -18.20 -10.45 -3.10
CA LEU A 147 -16.81 -10.42 -2.69
C LEU A 147 -16.57 -9.29 -1.69
N PRO A 148 -15.61 -9.47 -0.76
CA PRO A 148 -15.17 -8.38 0.08
C PRO A 148 -14.30 -7.42 -0.73
N LEU A 149 -14.62 -6.13 -0.70
CA LEU A 149 -13.74 -5.06 -1.13
C LEU A 149 -13.30 -4.26 0.10
N PHE A 150 -12.00 -4.07 0.27
CA PHE A 150 -11.45 -3.19 1.28
C PHE A 150 -11.12 -1.86 0.62
N ILE A 151 -11.59 -0.77 1.22
CA ILE A 151 -11.43 0.59 0.72
C ILE A 151 -10.62 1.35 1.74
N LYS A 152 -9.52 1.98 1.34
CA LYS A 152 -8.78 2.88 2.23
C LYS A 152 -9.61 4.12 2.54
N LYS A 153 -9.70 4.49 3.81
CA LYS A 153 -10.61 5.57 4.23
C LYS A 153 -10.19 6.93 3.70
N SER A 154 -8.89 7.17 3.54
CA SER A 154 -8.33 8.40 2.99
C SER A 154 -8.94 8.75 1.62
N VAL A 155 -9.17 7.77 0.74
CA VAL A 155 -9.82 7.99 -0.58
C VAL A 155 -11.22 8.58 -0.46
N ILE A 156 -12.00 8.13 0.52
CA ILE A 156 -13.36 8.63 0.73
C ILE A 156 -13.32 9.97 1.47
N ASN A 157 -12.46 10.11 2.48
CA ASN A 157 -12.40 11.31 3.32
C ASN A 157 -11.84 12.53 2.59
N THR A 158 -10.99 12.33 1.57
CA THR A 158 -10.37 13.41 0.79
C THR A 158 -11.05 13.65 -0.56
N ALA A 159 -12.07 12.86 -0.92
CA ALA A 159 -12.77 13.01 -2.19
C ALA A 159 -13.53 14.34 -2.28
N THR A 160 -13.38 15.03 -3.40
CA THR A 160 -14.09 16.29 -3.69
C THR A 160 -15.50 16.06 -4.25
N SER A 161 -15.80 14.84 -4.72
CA SER A 161 -17.08 14.47 -5.33
C SER A 161 -17.44 13.02 -5.07
N PHE A 162 -18.73 12.72 -5.06
CA PHE A 162 -19.28 11.38 -4.86
C PHE A 162 -20.28 11.01 -5.97
N PRO A 163 -20.41 9.71 -6.30
CA PRO A 163 -19.68 8.57 -5.75
C PRO A 163 -18.23 8.48 -6.28
N VAL A 164 -17.32 7.95 -5.46
CA VAL A 164 -15.91 7.73 -5.81
C VAL A 164 -15.79 6.41 -6.56
N PRO A 165 -15.18 6.40 -7.77
CA PRO A 165 -14.91 5.15 -8.50
C PRO A 165 -13.69 4.44 -7.91
N ILE A 166 -13.86 3.16 -7.59
CA ILE A 166 -12.79 2.29 -7.08
C ILE A 166 -12.67 1.07 -7.97
N VAL A 167 -11.49 0.88 -8.55
CA VAL A 167 -11.17 -0.30 -9.36
C VAL A 167 -10.78 -1.46 -8.44
N TYR A 168 -11.43 -2.61 -8.63
CA TYR A 168 -11.13 -3.84 -7.91
C TYR A 168 -10.92 -5.00 -8.88
N ASN A 169 -9.76 -5.64 -8.77
CA ASN A 169 -9.39 -6.79 -9.59
C ASN A 169 -9.40 -8.07 -8.77
N HIS A 170 -10.11 -9.09 -9.24
CA HIS A 170 -10.10 -10.42 -8.64
C HIS A 170 -10.29 -11.50 -9.70
N SER A 171 -9.60 -12.63 -9.56
CA SER A 171 -9.79 -13.81 -10.43
C SER A 171 -9.80 -13.51 -11.94
N GLY A 172 -9.03 -12.52 -12.40
CA GLY A 172 -8.98 -12.11 -13.81
C GLY A 172 -10.10 -11.17 -14.26
N HIS A 173 -11.04 -10.82 -13.37
CA HIS A 173 -12.07 -9.81 -13.63
C HIS A 173 -11.69 -8.48 -13.00
N ALA A 174 -12.01 -7.40 -13.71
CA ALA A 174 -11.92 -6.04 -13.21
C ALA A 174 -13.32 -5.46 -13.08
N ILE A 175 -13.60 -4.88 -11.91
CA ILE A 175 -14.86 -4.17 -11.67
C ILE A 175 -14.57 -2.75 -11.20
N VAL A 176 -15.39 -1.81 -11.65
CA VAL A 176 -15.47 -0.45 -11.09
C VAL A 176 -16.63 -0.40 -10.13
N CYS A 177 -16.34 -0.01 -8.90
CA CYS A 177 -17.33 0.16 -7.83
C CYS A 177 -17.49 1.65 -7.54
N TYR A 178 -18.72 2.16 -7.61
CA TYR A 178 -19.03 3.54 -7.26
C TYR A 178 -19.46 3.61 -5.79
N VAL A 179 -18.65 4.25 -4.94
CA VAL A 179 -18.83 4.23 -3.48
C VAL A 179 -19.10 5.63 -2.96
N ASP A 180 -20.11 5.79 -2.12
CA ASP A 180 -20.44 7.08 -1.52
C ASP A 180 -19.65 7.39 -0.23
N LYS A 181 -19.90 8.58 0.34
CA LYS A 181 -19.28 9.05 1.59
C LYS A 181 -19.50 8.15 2.81
N ASN A 182 -20.53 7.30 2.78
CA ASN A 182 -20.88 6.37 3.86
C ASN A 182 -20.36 4.95 3.58
N PHE A 183 -19.47 4.78 2.59
CA PHE A 183 -18.97 3.49 2.12
C PHE A 183 -20.07 2.57 1.58
N VAL A 184 -21.18 3.13 1.07
CA VAL A 184 -22.23 2.37 0.39
C VAL A 184 -21.91 2.26 -1.09
N VAL A 185 -21.88 1.03 -1.59
CA VAL A 185 -21.71 0.75 -3.02
C VAL A 185 -22.99 1.09 -3.76
N ARG A 186 -22.95 2.09 -4.63
CA ARG A 186 -24.08 2.60 -5.42
C ARG A 186 -24.21 1.95 -6.79
N GLY A 187 -23.10 1.46 -7.34
CA GLY A 187 -23.07 0.78 -8.62
C GLY A 187 -21.82 -0.07 -8.76
N VAL A 188 -21.91 -1.13 -9.57
CA VAL A 188 -20.79 -2.01 -9.92
C VAL A 188 -20.87 -2.33 -11.40
N GLU A 189 -19.78 -2.10 -12.12
CA GLU A 189 -19.65 -2.35 -13.54
C GLU A 189 -18.47 -3.27 -13.81
N LEU A 190 -18.66 -4.26 -14.69
CA LEU A 190 -17.56 -5.06 -15.20
C LEU A 190 -16.84 -4.23 -16.26
N VAL A 191 -15.53 -4.10 -16.16
CA VAL A 191 -14.73 -3.30 -17.07
C VAL A 191 -13.59 -4.13 -17.66
N ASN A 192 -13.13 -3.72 -18.84
CA ASN A 192 -11.84 -4.17 -19.36
C ASN A 192 -10.79 -3.18 -18.86
N ILE A 193 -9.71 -3.70 -18.26
CA ILE A 193 -8.55 -2.88 -17.93
C ILE A 193 -7.60 -2.93 -19.10
N THR A 194 -7.39 -1.78 -19.71
CA THR A 194 -6.28 -1.53 -20.63
C THR A 194 -5.24 -0.71 -19.87
N GLY A 195 -4.05 -1.24 -19.67
CA GLY A 195 -2.95 -0.58 -18.97
C GLY A 195 -1.66 -1.33 -19.21
#